data_AF-A0A1G4Z6V7-F1
#
_entry.id   AF-A0A1G4Z6V7-F1
#
_cell.length_a   1.000
_cell.length_b   1.000
_cell.length_c   1.000
_cell.angle_alpha   90.00
_cell.angle_beta   90.00
_cell.angle_gamma   90.00
#
_symmetry.space_group_name_H-M   'P 1'
#
loop_
_entity.id
_entity.type
_entity.pdbx_description
1 polymer ?
#
loop_
_entity_poly.entity_id
_entity_poly.type
_entity_poly.pdbx_seq_one_letter_code
_entity_poly.pdbx_strand_id
1 'polypeptide(L)' 'MHTQCNGKAIRTGRVGSREVVVDFDGGRISSDAGALLLRGVDQALKLTARVAACFQDGCSWN' A
#
# COMPACT_ATOMS: atom_id res chain seq x y z
N MET A 1 17.05 -9.45 16.29
CA MET A 1 15.89 -10.34 16.01
C MET A 1 15.72 -10.37 14.49
N HIS A 2 15.76 -11.54 13.86
CA HIS A 2 15.69 -11.68 12.39
C HIS A 2 14.33 -12.27 12.03
N THR A 3 13.50 -11.54 11.29
CA THR A 3 12.23 -12.06 10.79
C THR A 3 12.48 -12.94 9.56
N GLN A 4 11.96 -14.16 9.56
CA GLN A 4 11.96 -15.03 8.38
C GLN A 4 10.72 -14.76 7.55
N CYS A 5 10.86 -14.02 6.44
CA CYS A 5 9.83 -13.96 5.41
C CYS A 5 9.82 -15.27 4.63
N ASN A 6 8.72 -16.02 4.71
CA ASN A 6 8.43 -17.12 3.80
C ASN A 6 7.00 -16.96 3.30
N GLY A 7 6.79 -17.08 1.98
CA GLY A 7 5.47 -16.96 1.35
C GLY A 7 4.62 -18.22 1.49
N LYS A 8 4.82 -19.03 2.55
CA LYS A 8 4.03 -20.24 2.75
C LYS A 8 2.74 -19.87 3.45
N ALA A 9 1.62 -20.15 2.81
CA ALA A 9 0.33 -19.95 3.41
C ALA A 9 0.18 -20.83 4.66
N ILE A 10 -0.36 -20.25 5.74
CA ILE A 10 -0.49 -20.90 7.04
C ILE A 10 -1.91 -21.46 7.15
N ARG A 11 -2.04 -22.76 7.43
CA ARG A 11 -3.34 -23.39 7.71
C ARG A 11 -3.77 -23.03 9.13
N THR A 12 -4.92 -22.37 9.27
CA THR A 12 -5.40 -21.88 10.57
C THR A 12 -6.59 -22.66 11.12
N GLY A 13 -7.20 -23.52 10.31
CA GLY A 13 -8.31 -24.38 10.72
C GLY A 13 -9.29 -24.67 9.59
N ARG A 14 -10.45 -25.22 9.94
CA ARG A 14 -11.55 -25.48 8.99
C ARG A 14 -12.84 -24.85 9.49
N VAL A 15 -13.65 -24.33 8.56
CA VAL A 15 -15.03 -23.90 8.82
C VAL A 15 -15.95 -24.87 8.06
N GLY A 16 -16.58 -25.79 8.79
CA GLY A 16 -17.27 -26.93 8.19
C GLY A 16 -16.31 -27.79 7.36
N SER A 17 -16.65 -28.06 6.09
CA SER A 17 -15.80 -28.83 5.17
C SER A 17 -14.70 -27.98 4.50
N ARG A 18 -14.72 -26.66 4.63
CA ARG A 18 -13.79 -25.75 3.95
C ARG A 18 -12.53 -25.49 4.79
N GLU A 19 -11.38 -25.48 4.12
CA GLU A 19 -10.09 -25.14 4.73
C GLU A 19 -9.92 -23.62 4.77
N VAL A 20 -9.49 -23.10 5.92
CA VAL A 20 -9.12 -21.68 6.08
C VAL A 20 -7.62 -21.58 5.97
N VAL A 21 -7.20 -20.78 5.00
CA VAL A 21 -5.80 -20.50 4.70
C VAL A 21 -5.56 -19.01 4.91
N VAL A 22 -4.53 -18.69 5.69
CA VAL A 22 -4.02 -17.33 5.78
C VAL A 22 -2.86 -17.21 4.82
N ASP A 23 -3.06 -16.41 3.79
CA ASP A 23 -2.06 -16.11 2.79
C ASP A 23 -1.50 -14.70 3.03
N PHE A 24 -0.18 -14.62 3.08
CA PHE A 24 0.59 -13.37 3.21
C PHE A 24 1.44 -13.11 1.97
N ASP A 25 1.11 -13.72 0.82
CA ASP A 25 1.89 -13.51 -0.40
C ASP A 25 1.95 -12.04 -0.81
N GLY A 26 0.92 -11.25 -0.45
CA GLY A 26 0.81 -9.81 -0.68
C GLY A 26 0.98 -9.38 -2.15
N GLY A 27 1.12 -10.33 -3.07
CA GLY A 27 1.83 -10.14 -4.34
C GLY A 27 3.24 -9.54 -4.20
N ARG A 28 3.78 -8.97 -5.29
CA ARG A 28 5.09 -8.32 -5.28
C ARG A 28 5.03 -6.97 -4.52
N ILE A 29 5.11 -7.03 -3.20
CA ILE A 29 5.21 -5.84 -2.35
C ILE A 29 6.60 -5.24 -2.49
N SER A 30 6.74 -4.28 -3.40
CA SER A 30 7.91 -3.40 -3.45
C SER A 30 7.58 -2.15 -2.65
N SER A 31 8.50 -1.75 -1.76
CA SER A 31 8.37 -0.51 -0.97
C SER A 31 8.05 0.70 -1.85
N ASP A 32 8.56 0.72 -3.08
CA ASP A 32 8.38 1.81 -4.04
C ASP A 32 7.19 1.60 -4.99
N ALA A 33 6.59 0.39 -5.03
CA ALA A 33 5.45 0.13 -5.90
C ALA A 33 4.25 1.01 -5.55
N GLY A 34 4.08 1.37 -4.27
CA GLY A 34 3.10 2.35 -3.84
C GLY A 34 3.31 3.73 -4.51
N ALA A 35 4.55 4.20 -4.55
CA ALA A 35 4.90 5.47 -5.20
C ALA A 35 4.75 5.41 -6.72
N LEU A 36 5.08 4.28 -7.36
CA LEU A 36 4.89 4.08 -8.81
C LEU A 36 3.41 4.02 -9.20
N LEU A 37 2.59 3.32 -8.42
CA LEU A 37 1.14 3.29 -8.61
C LEU A 37 0.54 4.68 -8.38
N LEU A 38 0.94 5.35 -7.31
CA LEU A 38 0.49 6.72 -7.01
C LEU A 38 0.89 7.69 -8.12
N ARG A 39 2.10 7.56 -8.68
CA ARG A 39 2.55 8.36 -9.84
C ARG A 39 1.66 8.15 -11.06
N GLY A 40 1.28 6.91 -11.36
CA GLY A 40 0.37 6.60 -12.47
C GLY A 40 -1.02 7.24 -12.28
N VAL A 41 -1.59 7.09 -11.07
CA VAL A 41 -2.86 7.71 -10.70
C VAL A 41 -2.77 9.24 -10.75
N ASP A 42 -1.69 9.80 -10.23
CA ASP A 42 -1.46 11.25 -10.21
C ASP A 42 -1.35 11.84 -11.62
N GLN A 43 -0.70 11.14 -12.56
CA GLN A 43 -0.66 11.59 -13.95
C GLN A 43 -2.05 11.68 -14.59
N ALA A 44 -2.93 10.72 -14.29
CA ALA A 44 -4.29 10.66 -14.82
C ALA A 44 -5.25 11.66 -14.15
N LEU A 45 -5.15 11.84 -12.82
CA LEU A 45 -6.13 12.57 -12.03
C LEU A 45 -5.64 13.93 -11.48
N LYS A 46 -4.34 14.21 -11.59
CA LYS A 46 -3.66 15.37 -10.99
C LYS A 46 -3.94 15.48 -9.49
N LEU A 47 -3.97 14.34 -8.79
CA LEU A 47 -4.41 14.23 -7.40
C LEU A 47 -3.59 15.13 -6.47
N THR A 48 -2.26 15.07 -6.58
CA THR A 48 -1.32 15.86 -5.76
C THR A 48 -1.46 17.36 -6.02
N ALA A 49 -1.63 17.79 -7.27
CA ALA A 49 -1.84 19.19 -7.60
C ALA A 49 -3.16 19.73 -7.01
N ARG A 50 -4.23 18.93 -7.03
CA ARG A 50 -5.53 19.31 -6.45
C ARG A 50 -5.46 19.41 -4.94
N VAL A 51 -4.73 18.49 -4.29
CA VAL A 51 -4.46 18.54 -2.86
C VAL A 51 -3.61 19.76 -2.51
N ALA A 52 -2.55 20.04 -3.27
CA ALA A 52 -1.69 21.20 -3.07
C ALA A 52 -2.47 22.53 -3.17
N ALA A 53 -3.43 22.64 -4.10
CA ALA A 53 -4.27 23.82 -4.26
C ALA A 53 -5.17 24.12 -3.04
N CYS A 54 -5.38 23.14 -2.15
CA CYS A 54 -6.10 23.37 -0.89
C CYS A 54 -5.23 24.05 0.18
N PHE A 55 -3.92 24.11 0.00
CA PHE A 55 -3.00 24.76 0.92
C PHE A 55 -2.67 26.16 0.40
N GLN A 56 -2.74 27.15 1.30
CA GLN A 56 -2.14 28.46 1.06
C GLN A 56 -0.79 28.47 1.77
N ASP A 57 0.29 28.56 1.02
CA ASP A 57 1.61 28.75 1.60
C ASP A 57 1.64 30.12 2.29
N GLY A 58 1.74 30.08 3.62
CA GLY A 58 1.81 31.28 4.44
C GLY A 58 3.16 31.96 4.26
N CYS A 59 3.29 32.85 3.28
CA CYS A 59 4.40 33.79 3.26
C CYS A 59 4.14 34.92 4.26
N SER A 60 4.53 34.72 5.53
CA SER A 60 4.80 35.84 6.43
C SER A 60 6.26 36.25 6.24
N TRP A 61 6.49 37.23 5.37
CA TRP A 61 7.77 37.94 5.38
C TRP A 61 7.65 39.08 6.39
N ASN A 62 8.42 39.00 7.48
CA ASN A 62 8.72 40.12 8.37
C ASN A 62 10.24 40.28 8.41
#